data_AF-A0A9X0WAD1-F1
#
_entry.id   AF-A0A9X0WAD1-F1
#
_cell.length_a   1.000
_cell.length_b   1.000
_cell.length_c   1.000
_cell.angle_alpha   90.00
_cell.angle_beta   90.00
_cell.angle_gamma   90.00
#
_symmetry.space_group_name_H-M   'P 1'
#
loop_
_entity.id
_entity.type
_entity.pdbx_description
1 polymer ?
#
loop_
_entity_poly.entity_id
_entity_poly.type
_entity_poly.pdbx_seq_one_letter_code
_entity_poly.pdbx_strand_id
1 'polypeptide(L)'
;MRPLYDYGDEVRVLRNLRNDGTFPGQSTGTLLVRRGSTGYVRDVGTFLQDQIIYSVHFLDGDRIVGCREEELQPASDPWTPSRFESREKVAARIALGRGGRVLVEQGRIGEVIKVLRGPATAEQTGEVAYHVLFPGCSLLQVPESALEPAPPPESFSSSTVTATHDLSRSNQTAIAEQSP
;
A
#
# COMPACT_ATOMS: atom_id res chain seq x y z
N MET A 1 15.48 -17.11 20.82
CA MET A 1 14.10 -16.99 20.28
C MET A 1 13.48 -18.37 20.22
N ARG A 2 12.16 -18.49 20.44
CA ARG A 2 11.42 -19.73 20.19
C ARG A 2 10.60 -19.55 18.91
N PRO A 3 10.56 -20.54 18.01
CA PRO A 3 9.73 -20.45 16.83
C PRO A 3 8.25 -20.50 17.20
N LEU A 4 7.44 -19.73 16.48
CA LEU A 4 6.00 -19.68 16.60
C LEU A 4 5.31 -20.83 15.86
N TYR A 5 5.93 -21.31 14.78
CA TYR A 5 5.42 -22.40 13.94
C TYR A 5 6.41 -23.57 13.92
N ASP A 6 5.90 -24.79 13.75
CA ASP A 6 6.66 -26.03 13.65
C ASP A 6 6.46 -26.73 12.29
N TYR A 7 7.25 -27.77 12.04
CA TYR A 7 7.13 -28.60 10.85
C TYR A 7 5.70 -29.13 10.67
N GLY A 8 5.14 -28.93 9.48
CA GLY A 8 3.80 -29.36 9.12
C GLY A 8 2.70 -28.34 9.39
N ASP A 9 2.99 -27.22 10.08
CA ASP A 9 2.00 -26.17 10.30
C ASP A 9 1.57 -25.53 8.98
N GLU A 10 0.25 -25.38 8.80
CA GLU A 10 -0.32 -24.65 7.68
C GLU A 10 -0.34 -23.16 7.97
N VAL A 11 0.38 -22.39 7.16
CA VAL A 11 0.53 -20.94 7.28
C VAL A 11 0.06 -20.24 6.02
N ARG A 12 -0.40 -18.99 6.19
CA ARG A 12 -0.80 -18.09 5.12
C ARG A 12 0.13 -16.89 5.07
N VAL A 13 0.56 -16.51 3.86
CA VAL A 13 1.38 -15.31 3.67
C VAL A 13 0.57 -14.03 3.74
N LEU A 14 1.02 -13.10 4.57
CA LEU A 14 0.36 -11.82 4.82
C LEU A 14 0.62 -10.76 3.76
N ARG A 15 1.74 -10.90 3.04
CA ARG A 15 2.22 -9.97 2.01
C ARG A 15 2.75 -10.74 0.80
N ASN A 16 2.96 -10.03 -0.29
CA ASN A 16 3.61 -10.56 -1.46
C ASN A 16 5.08 -10.90 -1.13
N LEU A 17 5.47 -12.17 -1.28
CA LEU A 17 6.85 -12.58 -1.10
C LEU A 17 7.62 -12.31 -2.39
N ARG A 18 8.70 -11.55 -2.29
CA ARG A 18 9.60 -11.23 -3.39
C ARG A 18 10.98 -11.78 -3.12
N ASN A 19 11.68 -12.19 -4.16
CA ASN A 19 13.04 -12.69 -4.01
C ASN A 19 13.96 -11.56 -3.48
N ASP A 20 14.55 -11.75 -2.31
CA ASP A 20 15.54 -10.85 -1.72
C ASP A 20 16.98 -11.15 -2.18
N GLY A 21 17.15 -12.16 -3.04
CA GLY A 21 18.43 -12.65 -3.53
C GLY A 21 18.79 -14.03 -3.00
N THR A 22 17.98 -14.61 -2.12
CA THR A 22 18.20 -15.95 -1.55
C THR A 22 17.55 -17.08 -2.36
N PHE A 23 16.55 -16.78 -3.20
CA PHE A 23 15.89 -17.78 -4.02
C PHE A 23 16.65 -18.02 -5.33
N PRO A 24 17.06 -19.26 -5.65
CA PRO A 24 17.89 -19.55 -6.81
C PRO A 24 17.12 -19.37 -8.12
N GLY A 25 17.82 -18.91 -9.17
CA GLY A 25 17.31 -18.86 -10.54
C GLY A 25 16.29 -17.76 -10.84
N GLN A 26 15.99 -16.86 -9.90
CA GLN A 26 15.15 -15.68 -10.14
C GLN A 26 15.89 -14.40 -9.77
N SER A 27 15.58 -13.30 -10.46
CA SER A 27 16.15 -11.99 -10.13
C SER A 27 15.56 -11.44 -8.83
N THR A 28 16.35 -10.63 -8.13
CA THR A 28 15.90 -9.88 -6.95
C THR A 28 14.68 -9.02 -7.29
N GLY A 29 13.69 -9.02 -6.41
CA GLY A 29 12.41 -8.32 -6.57
C GLY A 29 11.31 -9.12 -7.28
N THR A 30 11.63 -10.27 -7.88
CA THR A 30 10.63 -11.12 -8.56
C THR A 30 9.60 -11.63 -7.56
N LEU A 31 8.31 -11.55 -7.92
CA LEU A 31 7.21 -12.06 -7.11
C LEU A 31 7.23 -13.59 -7.08
N LEU A 32 7.50 -14.16 -5.91
CA LEU A 32 7.56 -15.61 -5.70
C LEU A 32 6.20 -16.18 -5.31
N VAL A 33 5.51 -15.53 -4.37
CA VAL A 33 4.24 -15.98 -3.80
C VAL A 33 3.34 -14.76 -3.59
N ARG A 34 2.07 -14.89 -3.98
CA ARG A 34 1.07 -13.83 -3.76
C ARG A 34 0.56 -13.87 -2.34
N ARG A 35 0.23 -12.69 -1.80
CA ARG A 35 -0.47 -12.58 -0.50
C ARG A 35 -1.73 -13.45 -0.47
N GLY A 36 -2.02 -14.03 0.68
CA GLY A 36 -3.18 -14.91 0.87
C GLY A 36 -2.95 -16.38 0.48
N SER A 37 -1.86 -16.71 -0.22
CA SER A 37 -1.49 -18.10 -0.50
C SER A 37 -1.18 -18.85 0.80
N THR A 38 -1.60 -20.11 0.89
CA THR A 38 -1.27 -21.01 1.99
C THR A 38 -0.15 -21.97 1.60
N GLY A 39 0.58 -22.44 2.59
CA GLY A 39 1.65 -23.42 2.44
C GLY A 39 1.96 -24.08 3.77
N TYR A 40 2.84 -25.08 3.73
CA TYR A 40 3.20 -25.87 4.91
C TYR A 40 4.64 -25.60 5.31
N VAL A 41 4.87 -25.37 6.61
CA VAL A 41 6.22 -25.21 7.15
C VAL A 41 6.99 -26.53 6.99
N ARG A 42 8.12 -26.48 6.30
CA ARG A 42 9.00 -27.64 6.04
C ARG A 42 10.27 -27.60 6.89
N ASP A 43 10.74 -26.42 7.27
CA ASP A 43 11.94 -26.29 8.08
C ASP A 43 11.97 -24.94 8.80
N VAL A 44 12.70 -24.87 9.92
CA VAL A 44 12.89 -23.65 10.71
C VAL A 44 14.38 -23.38 10.85
N GLY A 45 14.86 -22.39 10.12
CA GLY A 45 16.25 -21.95 10.15
C GLY A 45 16.43 -20.63 10.90
N THR A 46 17.68 -20.25 11.09
CA THR A 46 18.05 -18.91 11.58
C THR A 46 18.95 -18.21 10.57
N PHE A 47 18.70 -16.92 10.34
CA PHE A 47 19.50 -16.04 9.52
C PHE A 47 20.21 -15.02 10.42
N LEU A 48 21.51 -14.80 10.20
CA LEU A 48 22.35 -13.92 11.01
C LEU A 48 22.23 -14.17 12.53
N GLN A 49 22.01 -15.43 12.94
CA GLN A 49 21.87 -15.92 14.32
C GLN A 49 20.67 -15.37 15.13
N ASP A 50 20.09 -14.23 14.73
CA ASP A 50 19.05 -13.51 15.50
C ASP A 50 17.69 -13.46 14.80
N GLN A 51 17.55 -13.93 13.55
CA GLN A 51 16.28 -13.90 12.81
C GLN A 51 15.82 -15.30 12.47
N ILE A 52 14.62 -15.71 12.91
CA ILE A 52 14.03 -16.98 12.51
C ILE A 52 13.48 -16.87 11.09
N ILE A 53 13.79 -17.84 10.25
CA ILE A 53 13.28 -17.99 8.88
C ILE A 53 12.58 -19.34 8.76
N TYR A 54 11.31 -19.33 8.40
CA TYR A 54 10.50 -20.50 8.13
C TYR A 54 10.59 -20.85 6.64
N SER A 55 11.04 -22.06 6.30
CA SER A 55 10.98 -22.56 4.94
C SER A 55 9.58 -23.12 4.69
N VAL A 56 8.77 -22.43 3.89
CA VAL A 56 7.37 -22.82 3.63
C VAL A 56 7.25 -23.38 2.22
N HIS A 57 6.66 -24.57 2.09
CA HIS A 57 6.34 -25.19 0.80
C HIS A 57 4.94 -24.75 0.35
N PHE A 58 4.90 -23.99 -0.74
CA PHE A 58 3.67 -23.57 -1.41
C PHE A 58 3.35 -24.56 -2.52
N LEU A 59 2.25 -25.30 -2.37
CA LEU A 59 1.85 -26.38 -3.28
C LEU A 59 1.41 -25.84 -4.64
N ASP A 60 0.69 -24.71 -4.68
CA ASP A 60 0.16 -24.10 -5.92
C ASP A 60 1.24 -23.80 -6.96
N GLY A 61 2.45 -23.48 -6.50
CA GLY A 61 3.57 -23.10 -7.36
C GLY A 61 4.80 -23.99 -7.20
N ASP A 62 4.62 -25.16 -6.58
CA ASP A 62 5.64 -26.13 -6.17
C ASP A 62 6.99 -25.50 -5.81
N ARG A 63 6.99 -24.67 -4.78
CA ARG A 63 8.17 -23.89 -4.39
C ARG A 63 8.32 -23.78 -2.90
N ILE A 64 9.58 -23.74 -2.46
CA ILE A 64 9.94 -23.55 -1.06
C ILE A 64 10.54 -22.16 -0.91
N VAL A 65 9.92 -21.33 -0.08
CA VAL A 65 10.33 -19.94 0.12
C VAL A 65 10.58 -19.69 1.59
N GLY A 66 11.72 -19.07 1.90
CA GLY A 66 12.03 -18.58 3.24
C GLY A 66 11.14 -17.39 3.60
N CYS A 67 10.43 -17.50 4.71
CA CYS A 67 9.49 -16.50 5.21
C CYS A 67 9.89 -16.09 6.62
N ARG A 68 9.78 -14.80 6.94
CA ARG A 68 9.95 -14.30 8.30
C ARG A 68 8.68 -14.51 9.11
N GLU A 69 8.80 -14.48 10.43
CA GLU A 69 7.64 -14.62 11.32
C GLU A 69 6.57 -13.57 11.03
N GLU A 70 6.95 -12.30 10.80
CA GLU A 70 5.99 -11.23 10.52
C GLU A 70 5.29 -11.34 9.16
N GLU A 71 5.70 -12.30 8.32
CA GLU A 71 5.11 -12.55 7.00
C GLU A 71 4.05 -13.65 7.02
N LEU A 72 3.93 -14.37 8.14
CA LEU A 72 3.09 -15.55 8.26
C LEU A 72 2.00 -15.35 9.31
N GLN A 73 0.83 -15.94 9.05
CA GLN A 73 -0.20 -16.21 10.04
C GLN A 73 -0.63 -17.68 9.94
N PRO A 74 -1.22 -18.28 10.98
CA PRO A 74 -1.92 -19.55 10.84
C PRO A 74 -2.94 -19.51 9.70
N ALA A 75 -3.02 -20.56 8.88
CA ALA A 75 -4.00 -20.62 7.80
C ALA A 75 -5.45 -20.69 8.32
N SER A 76 -5.63 -21.22 9.54
CA SER A 76 -6.89 -21.22 10.29
C SER A 76 -7.37 -19.82 10.65
N ASP A 77 -6.46 -18.86 10.78
CA ASP A 77 -6.82 -17.51 11.21
C ASP A 77 -7.55 -16.80 10.05
N PRO A 78 -8.60 -16.03 10.37
CA PRO A 78 -9.38 -15.34 9.36
C PRO A 78 -8.51 -14.38 8.53
N TRP A 79 -8.69 -14.46 7.21
CA TRP A 79 -7.98 -13.62 6.25
C TRP A 79 -8.83 -12.42 5.85
N THR A 80 -8.44 -11.23 6.30
CA THR A 80 -8.97 -10.00 5.72
C THR A 80 -7.96 -9.50 4.68
N PRO A 81 -8.29 -9.46 3.38
CA PRO A 81 -7.41 -8.85 2.39
C PRO A 81 -7.23 -7.36 2.70
N SER A 82 -6.01 -6.86 2.58
CA SER A 82 -5.69 -5.45 2.74
C SER A 82 -5.68 -4.77 1.37
N ARG A 83 -6.29 -3.59 1.21
CA ARG A 83 -6.22 -2.83 -0.03
C ARG A 83 -4.82 -2.29 -0.30
N PHE A 84 -4.12 -1.82 0.73
CA PHE A 84 -2.76 -1.26 0.63
C PHE A 84 -1.71 -2.12 1.34
N GLU A 85 -0.47 -2.05 0.89
CA GLU A 85 0.68 -2.79 1.47
C GLU A 85 1.63 -1.87 2.22
N SER A 86 2.47 -2.44 3.09
CA SER A 86 3.56 -1.70 3.73
C SER A 86 4.51 -1.13 2.66
N ARG A 87 4.93 0.13 2.86
CA ARG A 87 5.69 0.99 1.95
C ARG A 87 4.91 1.51 0.74
N GLU A 88 3.61 1.23 0.65
CA GLU A 88 2.79 1.80 -0.41
C GLU A 88 2.48 3.28 -0.11
N LYS A 89 2.51 4.10 -1.16
CA LYS A 89 2.10 5.51 -1.08
C LYS A 89 0.59 5.58 -1.20
N VAL A 90 -0.05 6.22 -0.22
CA VAL A 90 -1.50 6.39 -0.14
C VAL A 90 -1.84 7.86 0.05
N ALA A 91 -2.98 8.30 -0.46
CA ALA A 91 -3.51 9.64 -0.19
C ALA A 91 -4.62 9.56 0.87
N ALA A 92 -4.73 10.60 1.69
CA ALA A 92 -5.82 10.73 2.65
C ALA A 92 -7.13 11.07 1.90
N ARG A 93 -8.10 10.16 1.89
CA ARG A 93 -9.39 10.38 1.20
C ARG A 93 -10.24 11.46 1.87
N ILE A 94 -10.04 11.67 3.17
CA ILE A 94 -10.71 12.68 4.00
C ILE A 94 -9.68 13.37 4.88
N ALA A 95 -10.01 14.55 5.41
CA ALA A 95 -9.18 15.22 6.40
C ALA A 95 -9.05 14.36 7.67
N LEU A 96 -7.81 14.09 8.09
CA LEU A 96 -7.52 13.28 9.28
C LEU A 96 -7.11 14.18 10.43
N GLY A 97 -7.66 13.91 11.60
CA GLY A 97 -7.36 14.67 12.81
C GLY A 97 -7.28 13.78 14.04
N ARG A 98 -6.62 14.29 15.08
CA ARG A 98 -6.54 13.64 16.39
C ARG A 98 -6.87 14.67 17.47
N GLY A 99 -7.86 14.36 18.32
CA GLY A 99 -8.28 15.27 19.40
C GLY A 99 -8.85 16.60 18.92
N GLY A 100 -9.65 16.59 17.84
CA GLY A 100 -10.33 17.78 17.31
C GLY A 100 -9.46 18.72 16.47
N ARG A 101 -8.19 18.38 16.21
CA ARG A 101 -7.30 19.12 15.30
C ARG A 101 -7.09 18.36 14.02
N VAL A 102 -7.27 19.02 12.88
CA VAL A 102 -6.89 18.48 11.57
C VAL A 102 -5.35 18.47 11.50
N LEU A 103 -4.79 17.29 11.25
CA LEU A 103 -3.36 17.09 11.08
C LEU A 103 -3.00 16.91 9.61
N VAL A 104 -3.87 16.24 8.86
CA VAL A 104 -3.64 15.85 7.47
C VAL A 104 -4.84 16.31 6.65
N GLU A 105 -4.58 17.17 5.67
CA GLU A 105 -5.60 17.58 4.69
C GLU A 105 -5.94 16.44 3.74
N GLN A 106 -7.16 16.45 3.21
CA GLN A 106 -7.58 15.55 2.14
C GLN A 106 -6.61 15.66 0.94
N GLY A 107 -6.28 14.52 0.34
CA GLY A 107 -5.35 14.39 -0.79
C GLY A 107 -3.87 14.34 -0.40
N ARG A 108 -3.51 14.56 0.88
CA ARG A 108 -2.11 14.48 1.30
C ARG A 108 -1.58 13.06 1.17
N ILE A 109 -0.42 12.94 0.54
CA ILE A 109 0.25 11.65 0.33
C ILE A 109 1.04 11.28 1.58
N GLY A 110 0.84 10.05 2.06
CA GLY A 110 1.61 9.41 3.12
C GLY A 110 2.14 8.05 2.67
N GLU A 111 2.93 7.42 3.53
CA GLU A 111 3.48 6.08 3.32
C GLU A 111 2.96 5.12 4.39
N VAL A 112 2.45 3.96 3.96
CA VAL A 112 2.00 2.91 4.88
C VAL A 112 3.21 2.29 5.56
N ILE A 113 3.34 2.45 6.87
CA ILE A 113 4.43 1.83 7.65
C ILE A 113 4.05 0.44 8.11
N LYS A 114 2.81 0.26 8.58
CA LYS A 114 2.32 -1.01 9.12
C LYS A 114 0.85 -1.22 8.77
N VAL A 115 0.50 -2.44 8.40
CA VAL A 115 -0.89 -2.88 8.26
C VAL A 115 -1.33 -3.48 9.59
N LEU A 116 -2.37 -2.92 10.19
CA LEU A 116 -3.02 -3.43 11.39
C LEU A 116 -4.30 -4.15 10.96
N ARG A 117 -4.42 -5.41 11.34
CA ARG A 117 -5.61 -6.21 11.08
C ARG A 117 -6.33 -6.34 12.42
N GLY A 118 -7.55 -5.81 12.50
CA GLY A 118 -8.41 -6.05 13.66
C GLY A 118 -8.74 -7.54 13.78
N PRO A 119 -9.16 -8.00 14.98
CA PRO A 119 -9.63 -9.37 15.15
C PRO A 119 -10.81 -9.59 14.20
N ALA A 120 -10.60 -10.43 13.18
CA ALA A 120 -11.70 -10.90 12.37
C ALA A 120 -12.38 -12.01 13.18
N THR A 121 -13.66 -11.82 13.50
CA THR A 121 -14.47 -12.87 14.13
C THR A 121 -15.15 -13.66 13.01
N ALA A 122 -15.61 -14.89 13.28
CA ALA A 122 -16.29 -15.71 12.29
C ALA A 122 -17.46 -14.99 11.56
N GLU A 123 -18.02 -13.96 12.19
CA GLU A 123 -19.18 -13.19 11.70
C GLU A 123 -18.83 -11.78 11.19
N GLN A 124 -17.59 -11.29 11.41
CA GLN A 124 -17.17 -9.95 11.00
C GLN A 124 -15.78 -9.99 10.37
N THR A 125 -15.70 -9.53 9.12
CA THR A 125 -14.43 -9.18 8.48
C THR A 125 -13.75 -8.11 9.34
N GLY A 126 -12.64 -8.47 9.98
CA GLY A 126 -11.93 -7.58 10.90
C GLY A 126 -11.52 -6.30 10.19
N GLU A 127 -11.78 -5.14 10.80
CA GLU A 127 -11.42 -3.84 10.21
C GLU A 127 -9.91 -3.76 9.98
N VAL A 128 -9.51 -3.39 8.75
CA VAL A 128 -8.11 -3.12 8.43
C VAL A 128 -7.84 -1.64 8.69
N ALA A 129 -6.86 -1.39 9.55
CA ALA A 129 -6.31 -0.07 9.79
C ALA A 129 -4.84 -0.04 9.36
N TYR A 130 -4.33 1.15 9.09
CA TYR A 130 -2.97 1.35 8.65
C TYR A 130 -2.29 2.36 9.55
N HIS A 131 -1.05 2.09 9.92
CA HIS A 131 -0.15 3.13 10.39
C HIS A 131 0.44 3.82 9.18
N VAL A 132 0.00 5.04 8.91
CA VAL A 132 0.48 5.84 7.77
C VAL A 132 1.31 7.01 8.31
N LEU A 133 2.50 7.17 7.73
CA LEU A 133 3.37 8.31 7.98
C LEU A 133 3.10 9.38 6.92
N PHE A 134 2.55 10.51 7.34
CA PHE A 134 2.38 11.67 6.49
C PHE A 134 3.57 12.62 6.66
N PRO A 135 4.20 13.12 5.58
CA PRO A 135 5.31 14.06 5.68
C PRO A 135 4.91 15.29 6.49
N GLY A 136 5.73 15.70 7.47
CA GLY A 136 5.44 16.85 8.34
C GLY A 136 4.35 16.58 9.40
N CYS A 137 3.91 15.33 9.57
CA CYS A 137 2.97 14.90 10.59
C CYS A 137 3.49 13.65 11.31
N SER A 138 2.95 13.38 12.49
CA SER A 138 3.25 12.13 13.20
C SER A 138 2.56 10.93 12.54
N LEU A 139 3.02 9.72 12.88
CA LEU A 139 2.36 8.46 12.50
C LEU A 139 0.90 8.45 12.97
N LEU A 140 -0.04 8.19 12.06
CA LEU A 140 -1.47 8.08 12.36
C LEU A 140 -2.00 6.69 12.07
N GLN A 141 -2.90 6.20 12.92
CA GLN A 141 -3.71 5.02 12.65
C GLN A 141 -4.95 5.46 11.86
N VAL A 142 -5.09 4.94 10.64
CA VAL A 142 -6.11 5.36 9.68
C VAL A 142 -6.84 4.12 9.16
N PRO A 143 -8.19 4.06 9.18
CA PRO A 143 -8.92 2.93 8.60
C PRO A 143 -8.77 2.89 7.08
N GLU A 144 -8.94 1.72 6.47
CA GLU A 144 -8.89 1.56 5.00
C GLU A 144 -9.86 2.50 4.27
N SER A 145 -11.03 2.75 4.86
CA SER A 145 -12.04 3.64 4.32
C SER A 145 -11.60 5.12 4.29
N ALA A 146 -10.55 5.52 4.99
CA ALA A 146 -10.05 6.89 4.96
C ALA A 146 -8.83 7.08 4.04
N LEU A 147 -8.44 6.04 3.30
CA LEU A 147 -7.29 6.04 2.39
C LEU A 147 -7.71 5.75 0.94
N GLU A 148 -6.97 6.31 0.01
CA GLU A 148 -7.06 6.03 -1.42
C GLU A 148 -5.66 5.84 -2.02
N PRO A 149 -5.51 5.11 -3.14
CA PRO A 149 -4.21 4.97 -3.79
C PRO A 149 -3.64 6.35 -4.11
N ALA A 150 -2.35 6.57 -3.84
CA ALA A 150 -1.74 7.85 -4.20
C ALA A 150 -1.89 8.08 -5.71
N PRO A 151 -2.20 9.31 -6.13
CA PRO A 151 -2.21 9.63 -7.55
C PRO A 151 -0.84 9.25 -8.13
N PRO A 152 -0.80 8.64 -9.34
CA PRO A 152 0.46 8.36 -9.99
C PRO A 152 1.28 9.65 -10.04
N PRO A 153 2.62 9.58 -9.90
CA PRO A 153 3.45 10.77 -10.03
C PRO A 153 3.12 11.39 -11.37
N GLU A 154 2.42 12.52 -11.35
CA GLU A 154 1.96 13.17 -12.57
C GLU A 154 3.18 13.43 -13.43
N SER A 155 3.26 12.72 -14.55
CA SER A 155 4.00 13.21 -15.69
C SER A 155 3.32 14.52 -16.02
N PHE A 156 3.95 15.64 -15.69
CA PHE A 156 3.45 16.97 -16.00
C PHE A 156 3.12 17.04 -17.50
N SER A 157 1.87 16.77 -17.86
CA SER A 157 1.35 17.09 -19.17
C SER A 157 1.07 18.58 -19.11
N SER A 158 2.07 19.35 -19.54
CA SER A 158 1.97 20.79 -19.71
C SER A 158 0.80 21.07 -20.65
N SER A 159 -0.35 21.38 -20.07
CA SER A 159 -1.48 21.90 -20.82
C SER A 159 -1.12 23.33 -21.17
N THR A 160 -0.75 23.52 -22.44
CA THR A 160 -0.45 24.78 -23.10
C THR A 160 -1.51 25.84 -22.73
N VAL A 161 -1.12 26.80 -21.91
CA VAL A 161 -1.85 28.07 -21.82
C VAL A 161 -1.49 28.84 -23.08
N THR A 162 -2.34 28.76 -24.10
CA THR A 162 -2.29 29.67 -25.24
C THR A 162 -2.67 31.05 -24.73
N ALA A 163 -1.67 31.84 -24.34
CA ALA A 163 -1.82 33.26 -24.10
C ALA A 163 -2.02 33.93 -25.47
N THR A 164 -3.27 34.12 -25.87
CA THR A 164 -3.62 34.97 -27.01
C THR A 164 -3.43 36.42 -26.57
N HIS A 165 -2.26 36.95 -26.91
CA HIS A 165 -1.95 38.37 -26.86
C HIS A 165 -2.63 39.02 -28.07
N ASP A 166 -3.62 39.88 -27.87
CA ASP A 166 -3.95 40.89 -28.87
C ASP A 166 -4.38 42.19 -28.18
N LEU A 167 -3.42 43.12 -28.12
CA LEU A 167 -3.67 44.53 -27.89
C LEU A 167 -3.81 45.20 -29.28
N SER A 168 -5.01 45.64 -29.64
CA SER A 168 -5.16 46.70 -30.64
C SER A 168 -6.26 47.68 -30.28
N ARG A 169 -5.82 48.76 -29.62
CA ARG A 169 -6.13 50.18 -29.85
C ARG A 169 -7.56 50.61 -30.23
N SER A 170 -8.07 51.46 -29.36
CA SER A 170 -9.00 52.57 -29.54
C SER A 170 -8.96 53.28 -30.91
N ASN A 171 -10.14 53.49 -31.49
CA ASN A 171 -10.65 54.69 -32.19
C ASN A 171 -11.88 54.25 -33.01
N GLN A 172 -12.92 55.04 -33.29
CA GLN A 172 -13.39 56.35 -32.88
C GLN A 172 -14.80 56.47 -33.49
N THR A 173 -15.72 57.01 -32.71
CA THR A 173 -17.01 57.63 -33.05
C THR A 173 -17.25 58.02 -34.52
N ALA A 174 -18.34 57.55 -35.13
CA ALA A 174 -19.13 58.25 -36.17
C ALA A 174 -20.51 57.54 -36.35
N ILE A 175 -21.57 57.94 -35.63
CA ILE A 175 -22.75 58.70 -36.10
C ILE A 175 -23.18 58.55 -37.58
N ALA A 176 -24.42 58.04 -37.72
CA ALA A 176 -25.54 58.45 -38.60
C ALA A 176 -25.42 58.47 -40.14
N GLU A 177 -26.35 57.77 -40.80
CA GLU A 177 -27.22 58.15 -41.94
C GLU A 177 -27.67 56.86 -42.68
N GLN A 178 -28.87 56.32 -42.46
CA GLN A 178 -30.16 56.62 -43.13
C GLN A 178 -30.10 56.82 -44.65
N SER A 179 -30.65 55.85 -45.40
CA SER A 179 -31.69 55.99 -46.46
C SER A 179 -31.55 54.90 -47.53
N PRO A 180 -32.58 54.65 -48.35
CA PRO A 180 -33.96 54.30 -48.03
C PRO A 180 -34.29 52.82 -48.38
#